data_AF-A0A2V9D7K2-F1
#
_entry.id   AF-A0A2V9D7K2-F1
#
_cell.length_a   1.000
_cell.length_b   1.000
_cell.length_c   1.000
_cell.angle_alpha   90.00
_cell.angle_beta   90.00
_cell.angle_gamma   90.00
#
_symmetry.space_group_name_H-M   'P 1'
#
loop_
_entity.id
_entity.type
_entity.pdbx_description
1 polymer ?
#
loop_
_entity_poly.entity_id
_entity_poly.type
_entity_poly.pdbx_seq_one_letter_code
_entity_poly.pdbx_strand_id
1 'polypeptide(L)'
;MVTDRPPRNGKSLARFRESERLTHIELPVTPRLSQLAQVIDSVMIEGTREQVRGACSEFLSAAAAFYSVRVPEVRALAARPLRVREGGWATELFGDYSIGNMLIRIWTRTAVRKQVTSFGTFLSTLCHEFCHHLDCQKFGFTRSPHTRGFYERAAVLYHHARGTPIKKLFWIEMPGGRWRIDWRRTNAMQETADQILRFRSRSYSGK
;
A
#
# COMPACT_ATOMS: atom_id res chain seq x y z
N MET A 1 -0.31 -8.06 8.57
CA MET A 1 0.71 -7.00 8.47
C MET A 1 1.36 -6.84 9.84
N VAL A 2 2.68 -7.01 9.90
CA VAL A 2 3.50 -7.03 11.12
C VAL A 2 4.74 -6.21 10.82
N THR A 3 5.17 -5.37 11.75
CA THR A 3 6.35 -4.55 11.55
C THR A 3 7.63 -5.36 11.61
N ASP A 4 8.66 -4.85 10.96
CA ASP A 4 10.02 -5.32 11.13
C ASP A 4 10.50 -5.15 12.57
N ARG A 5 11.49 -5.96 12.96
CA ARG A 5 12.19 -5.77 14.24
C ARG A 5 13.07 -4.52 14.14
N PRO A 6 13.09 -3.67 15.17
CA PRO A 6 14.08 -2.60 15.25
C PRO A 6 15.49 -3.17 15.14
N PRO A 7 16.36 -2.62 14.28
CA PRO A 7 17.72 -3.10 14.12
C PRO A 7 18.55 -2.79 15.36
N ARG A 8 19.55 -3.63 15.64
CA ARG A 8 20.45 -3.46 16.81
C ARG A 8 21.53 -2.40 16.59
N ASN A 9 21.92 -2.15 15.33
CA ASN A 9 22.96 -1.18 15.03
C ASN A 9 22.41 0.27 15.10
N GLY A 10 23.20 1.18 15.68
CA GLY A 10 22.73 2.54 16.00
C GLY A 10 22.26 3.35 14.80
N LYS A 11 23.01 3.33 13.68
CA LYS A 11 22.67 4.10 12.46
C LYS A 11 21.37 3.63 11.82
N SER A 12 21.17 2.32 11.67
CA SER A 12 19.93 1.77 11.13
C SER A 12 18.77 1.95 12.10
N LEU A 13 19.03 1.92 13.41
CA LEU A 13 18.00 2.15 14.42
C LEU A 13 17.49 3.61 14.38
N ALA A 14 18.39 4.57 14.17
CA ALA A 14 17.99 5.97 13.99
C ALA A 14 17.06 6.14 12.78
N ARG A 15 17.43 5.57 11.62
CA ARG A 15 16.59 5.60 10.40
C ARG A 15 15.28 4.82 10.55
N PHE A 16 15.30 3.69 11.25
CA PHE A 16 14.08 2.95 11.60
C PHE A 16 13.12 3.82 12.41
N ARG A 17 13.63 4.48 13.46
CA ARG A 17 12.83 5.38 14.31
C ARG A 17 12.33 6.62 13.56
N GLU A 18 13.07 7.10 12.59
CA GLU A 18 12.64 8.19 11.71
C GLU A 18 11.45 7.76 10.83
N SER A 19 11.57 6.61 10.14
CA SER A 19 10.47 6.02 9.36
C SER A 19 9.24 5.71 10.23
N GLU A 20 9.44 5.23 11.46
CA GLU A 20 8.39 4.96 12.45
C GLU A 20 7.60 6.23 12.83
N ARG A 21 8.27 7.39 12.96
CA ARG A 21 7.64 8.67 13.31
C ARG A 21 6.95 9.34 12.12
N LEU A 22 7.40 9.08 10.90
CA LEU A 22 6.84 9.70 9.71
C LEU A 22 5.53 9.02 9.30
N THR A 23 4.42 9.31 9.96
CA THR A 23 3.14 8.64 9.70
C THR A 23 2.33 9.24 8.55
N HIS A 24 2.77 10.38 8.00
CA HIS A 24 2.00 11.16 7.04
C HIS A 24 2.78 11.45 5.76
N ILE A 25 2.03 11.49 4.66
CA ILE A 25 2.45 11.99 3.35
C ILE A 25 1.40 12.98 2.85
N GLU A 26 1.83 13.95 2.07
CA GLU A 26 0.93 14.81 1.31
C GLU A 26 0.17 13.98 0.29
N LEU A 27 -1.06 14.37 -0.03
CA LEU A 27 -1.89 13.69 -1.02
C LEU A 27 -2.32 14.70 -2.07
N PRO A 28 -2.39 14.31 -3.36
CA PRO A 28 -2.88 15.18 -4.40
C PRO A 28 -4.36 15.52 -4.14
N VAL A 29 -4.72 16.80 -4.22
CA VAL A 29 -6.13 17.23 -4.10
C VAL A 29 -6.95 16.79 -5.31
N THR A 30 -6.29 16.65 -6.47
CA THR A 30 -6.93 16.21 -7.71
C THR A 30 -7.41 14.76 -7.62
N PRO A 31 -8.54 14.39 -8.23
CA PRO A 31 -9.04 13.01 -8.25
C PRO A 31 -8.23 12.09 -9.20
N ARG A 32 -7.06 12.53 -9.70
CA ARG A 32 -6.33 11.84 -10.75
C ARG A 32 -5.95 10.41 -10.34
N LEU A 33 -5.48 10.21 -9.10
CA LEU A 33 -5.10 8.88 -8.62
C LEU A 33 -6.31 7.95 -8.50
N SER A 34 -7.48 8.47 -8.10
CA SER A 34 -8.68 7.64 -8.01
C SER A 34 -9.29 7.29 -9.35
N GLN A 35 -9.25 8.21 -10.32
CA GLN A 35 -9.61 7.93 -11.71
C GLN A 35 -8.70 6.85 -12.32
N LEU A 36 -7.38 6.95 -12.12
CA LEU A 36 -6.45 5.93 -12.60
C LEU A 36 -6.62 4.58 -11.90
N ALA A 37 -6.96 4.58 -10.60
CA ALA A 37 -7.29 3.36 -9.89
C ALA A 37 -8.56 2.69 -10.44
N GLN A 38 -9.57 3.46 -10.87
CA GLN A 38 -10.75 2.91 -11.54
C GLN A 38 -10.41 2.29 -12.90
N VAL A 39 -9.51 2.91 -13.67
CA VAL A 39 -9.01 2.32 -14.92
C VAL A 39 -8.32 0.97 -14.65
N ILE A 40 -7.51 0.89 -13.59
CA ILE A 40 -6.88 -0.37 -13.16
C ILE A 40 -7.95 -1.43 -12.87
N ASP A 41 -9.02 -1.09 -12.13
CA ASP A 41 -10.11 -2.02 -11.81
C ASP A 41 -10.75 -2.57 -13.09
N SER A 42 -11.13 -1.71 -14.02
CA SER A 42 -11.73 -2.11 -15.31
C SER A 42 -10.81 -3.04 -16.11
N VAL A 43 -9.53 -2.73 -16.25
CA VAL A 43 -8.60 -3.59 -17.02
C VAL A 43 -8.24 -4.88 -16.29
N MET A 44 -8.38 -4.96 -14.96
CA MET A 44 -8.20 -6.21 -14.22
C MET A 44 -9.34 -7.21 -14.48
N ILE A 45 -10.55 -6.71 -14.77
CA ILE A 45 -11.72 -7.54 -15.04
C ILE A 45 -11.72 -8.03 -16.50
N GLU A 46 -11.48 -7.12 -17.45
CA GLU A 46 -11.73 -7.37 -18.87
C GLU A 46 -10.46 -7.37 -19.73
N GLY A 47 -9.35 -6.87 -19.19
CA GLY A 47 -8.13 -6.60 -19.95
C GLY A 47 -7.10 -7.73 -19.94
N THR A 48 -6.11 -7.56 -20.79
CA THR A 48 -4.88 -8.35 -20.83
C THR A 48 -3.91 -7.92 -19.73
N ARG A 49 -2.94 -8.80 -19.41
CA ARG A 49 -1.87 -8.47 -18.47
C ARG A 49 -1.04 -7.25 -18.89
N GLU A 50 -0.90 -7.02 -20.19
CA GLU A 50 -0.18 -5.88 -20.73
C GLU A 50 -0.97 -4.57 -20.52
N GLN A 51 -2.30 -4.61 -20.67
CA GLN A 51 -3.17 -3.48 -20.33
C GLN A 51 -3.15 -3.17 -18.84
N VAL A 52 -3.14 -4.20 -17.98
CA VAL A 52 -2.95 -4.02 -16.52
C VAL A 52 -1.61 -3.35 -16.22
N ARG A 53 -0.51 -3.79 -16.88
CA ARG A 53 0.81 -3.17 -16.74
C ARG A 53 0.78 -1.69 -17.16
N GLY A 54 0.16 -1.38 -18.30
CA GLY A 54 0.00 -0.01 -18.80
C GLY A 54 -0.74 0.89 -17.82
N ALA A 55 -1.90 0.46 -17.34
CA ALA A 55 -2.69 1.20 -16.35
C ALA A 55 -1.92 1.43 -15.04
N CYS A 56 -1.17 0.44 -14.57
CA CYS A 56 -0.29 0.61 -13.40
C CYS A 56 0.83 1.61 -13.67
N SER A 57 1.42 1.60 -14.86
CA SER A 57 2.47 2.54 -15.25
C SER A 57 1.97 3.98 -15.25
N GLU A 58 0.75 4.23 -15.73
CA GLU A 58 0.13 5.55 -15.70
C GLU A 58 -0.16 6.02 -14.27
N PHE A 59 -0.71 5.13 -13.43
CA PHE A 59 -0.92 5.40 -12.00
C PHE A 59 0.38 5.79 -11.30
N LEU A 60 1.45 4.99 -11.48
CA LEU A 60 2.75 5.22 -10.86
C LEU A 60 3.41 6.50 -11.39
N SER A 61 3.23 6.82 -12.68
CA SER A 61 3.73 8.07 -13.27
C SER A 61 3.07 9.29 -12.66
N ALA A 62 1.74 9.27 -12.50
CA ALA A 62 1.01 10.35 -11.86
C ALA A 62 1.40 10.53 -10.39
N ALA A 63 1.55 9.43 -9.65
CA ALA A 63 1.99 9.47 -8.25
C ALA A 63 3.44 9.99 -8.13
N ALA A 64 4.36 9.48 -8.95
CA ALA A 64 5.76 9.90 -8.96
C ALA A 64 5.91 11.39 -9.32
N ALA A 65 5.15 11.87 -10.30
CA ALA A 65 5.11 13.29 -10.67
C ALA A 65 4.66 14.18 -9.49
N PHE A 66 3.61 13.78 -8.78
CA PHE A 66 3.14 14.52 -7.60
C PHE A 66 4.22 14.64 -6.52
N TYR A 67 4.94 13.56 -6.24
CA TYR A 67 5.99 13.57 -5.23
C TYR A 67 7.36 14.09 -5.73
N SER A 68 7.46 14.47 -7.01
CA SER A 68 8.72 14.86 -7.66
C SER A 68 9.83 13.81 -7.52
N VAL A 69 9.48 12.53 -7.68
CA VAL A 69 10.42 11.40 -7.68
C VAL A 69 10.52 10.77 -9.06
N ARG A 70 11.57 9.97 -9.29
CA ARG A 70 11.70 9.21 -10.53
C ARG A 70 10.54 8.23 -10.68
N VAL A 71 10.08 7.98 -11.91
CA VAL A 71 9.02 7.00 -12.14
C VAL A 71 9.60 5.58 -12.00
N PRO A 72 9.04 4.71 -11.14
CA PRO A 72 9.45 3.31 -11.09
C PRO A 72 8.97 2.53 -12.32
N GLU A 73 9.77 1.56 -12.78
CA GLU A 73 9.31 0.57 -13.77
C GLU A 73 8.25 -0.34 -13.12
N VAL A 74 7.29 -0.83 -13.89
CA VAL A 74 6.31 -1.82 -13.41
C VAL A 74 6.19 -3.03 -14.32
N ARG A 75 6.12 -4.22 -13.71
CA ARG A 75 5.85 -5.50 -14.38
C ARG A 75 4.64 -6.18 -13.76
N ALA A 76 3.65 -6.51 -14.60
CA ALA A 76 2.53 -7.35 -14.22
C ALA A 76 2.86 -8.82 -14.52
N LEU A 77 2.85 -9.67 -13.48
CA LEU A 77 3.19 -11.09 -13.56
C LEU A 77 1.94 -11.96 -13.41
N ALA A 78 1.92 -13.12 -14.07
CA ALA A 78 0.75 -14.01 -14.05
C ALA A 78 0.49 -14.61 -12.65
N ALA A 79 1.32 -15.53 -12.21
CA ALA A 79 1.06 -16.29 -10.98
C ALA A 79 2.21 -16.19 -10.00
N ARG A 80 1.87 -15.96 -8.74
CA ARG A 80 2.82 -15.92 -7.61
C ARG A 80 3.55 -17.27 -7.46
N PRO A 81 4.88 -17.27 -7.21
CA PRO A 81 5.59 -18.47 -6.77
C PRO A 81 5.09 -18.88 -5.37
N LEU A 82 4.84 -20.18 -5.16
CA LEU A 82 4.21 -20.71 -3.94
C LEU A 82 5.02 -20.43 -2.65
N ARG A 83 6.34 -20.16 -2.75
CA ARG A 83 7.20 -19.75 -1.63
C ARG A 83 8.35 -18.85 -2.11
N VAL A 84 8.62 -17.78 -1.38
CA VAL A 84 9.95 -17.16 -1.27
C VAL A 84 10.30 -17.20 0.21
N ARG A 85 11.38 -17.89 0.57
CA ARG A 85 11.80 -18.08 1.96
C ARG A 85 12.93 -17.08 2.23
N GLU A 86 12.62 -15.97 2.88
CA GLU A 86 13.63 -15.11 3.49
C GLU A 86 13.37 -15.09 5.01
N GLY A 87 14.34 -15.55 5.80
CA GLY A 87 14.35 -15.33 7.26
C GLY A 87 13.22 -15.95 8.11
N GLY A 88 12.55 -17.01 7.65
CA GLY A 88 11.66 -17.81 8.51
C GLY A 88 10.23 -17.28 8.71
N TRP A 89 9.82 -16.25 7.96
CA TRP A 89 8.43 -15.78 7.94
C TRP A 89 7.93 -15.74 6.50
N ALA A 90 6.82 -16.43 6.22
CA ALA A 90 6.16 -16.32 4.93
C ALA A 90 5.43 -14.98 4.86
N THR A 91 6.12 -13.92 4.43
CA THR A 91 5.44 -12.70 4.01
C THR A 91 4.84 -13.00 2.64
N GLU A 92 3.52 -12.90 2.53
CA GLU A 92 2.86 -13.03 1.24
C GLU A 92 3.29 -11.85 0.36
N LEU A 93 4.25 -12.07 -0.54
CA LEU A 93 4.62 -11.11 -1.57
C LEU A 93 3.47 -11.03 -2.57
N PHE A 94 2.57 -10.09 -2.37
CA PHE A 94 1.57 -9.70 -3.37
C PHE A 94 2.19 -8.80 -4.45
N GLY A 95 3.33 -8.20 -4.13
CA GLY A 95 4.22 -7.42 -5.00
C GLY A 95 5.65 -7.45 -4.44
N ASP A 96 6.59 -6.88 -5.20
CA ASP A 96 7.93 -6.57 -4.71
C ASP A 96 8.46 -5.29 -5.36
N TYR A 97 9.18 -4.50 -4.57
CA TYR A 97 9.95 -3.36 -5.05
C TYR A 97 11.46 -3.66 -4.97
N SER A 98 12.11 -3.65 -6.12
CA SER A 98 13.56 -3.79 -6.21
C SER A 98 14.23 -2.41 -6.20
N ILE A 99 14.89 -2.10 -5.09
CA ILE A 99 15.52 -0.80 -4.84
C ILE A 99 16.59 -0.45 -5.89
N GLY A 100 17.37 -1.44 -6.33
CA GLY A 100 18.52 -1.23 -7.21
C GLY A 100 18.17 -0.77 -8.63
N ASN A 101 17.02 -1.19 -9.16
CA ASN A 101 16.56 -0.84 -10.50
C ASN A 101 15.19 -0.14 -10.52
N MET A 102 14.65 0.22 -9.35
CA MET A 102 13.35 0.92 -9.20
C MET A 102 12.20 0.18 -9.87
N LEU A 103 12.20 -1.15 -9.77
CA LEU A 103 11.22 -2.01 -10.40
C LEU A 103 10.19 -2.48 -9.40
N ILE A 104 8.92 -2.18 -9.67
CA ILE A 104 7.77 -2.76 -9.00
C ILE A 104 7.29 -3.97 -9.79
N ARG A 105 7.17 -5.12 -9.14
CA ARG A 105 6.50 -6.30 -9.68
C ARG A 105 5.20 -6.52 -8.93
N ILE A 106 4.13 -6.81 -9.66
CA ILE A 106 2.80 -7.06 -9.10
C ILE A 106 2.22 -8.32 -9.74
N TRP A 107 1.60 -9.19 -8.93
CA TRP A 107 0.98 -10.41 -9.43
C TRP A 107 -0.53 -10.22 -9.62
N THR A 108 -1.03 -10.52 -10.82
CA THR A 108 -2.45 -10.35 -11.15
C THR A 108 -3.32 -11.54 -10.73
N ARG A 109 -2.71 -12.69 -10.40
CA ARG A 109 -3.41 -13.88 -9.93
C ARG A 109 -2.87 -14.41 -8.60
N THR A 110 -3.78 -14.91 -7.78
CA THR A 110 -3.53 -15.54 -6.48
C THR A 110 -2.58 -16.74 -6.60
N ALA A 111 -1.74 -16.94 -5.58
CA ALA A 111 -0.75 -18.03 -5.55
C ALA A 111 -1.36 -19.43 -5.69
N VAL A 112 -2.43 -19.68 -4.93
CA VAL A 112 -2.98 -21.02 -4.73
C VAL A 112 -4.01 -21.35 -5.81
N ARG A 113 -5.06 -20.53 -5.92
CA ARG A 113 -6.19 -20.79 -6.82
C ARG A 113 -5.96 -20.27 -8.25
N LYS A 114 -4.90 -19.49 -8.49
CA LYS A 114 -4.61 -18.82 -9.78
C LYS A 114 -5.76 -17.96 -10.33
N GLN A 115 -6.69 -17.59 -9.46
CA GLN A 115 -7.79 -16.65 -9.71
C GLN A 115 -7.25 -15.22 -9.73
N VAL A 116 -7.91 -14.33 -10.47
CA VAL A 116 -7.59 -12.90 -10.47
C VAL A 116 -7.66 -12.36 -9.03
N THR A 117 -6.63 -11.62 -8.62
CA THR A 117 -6.59 -10.96 -7.31
C THR A 117 -7.69 -9.91 -7.22
N SER A 118 -8.35 -9.77 -6.08
CA SER A 118 -9.36 -8.71 -5.94
C SER A 118 -8.73 -7.32 -6.11
N PHE A 119 -9.48 -6.39 -6.70
CA PHE A 119 -9.01 -5.02 -6.94
C PHE A 119 -8.47 -4.35 -5.66
N GLY A 120 -9.19 -4.47 -4.53
CA GLY A 120 -8.74 -3.90 -3.26
C GLY A 120 -7.38 -4.44 -2.79
N THR A 121 -7.14 -5.74 -2.94
CA THR A 121 -5.84 -6.35 -2.59
C THR A 121 -4.75 -5.91 -3.58
N PHE A 122 -5.07 -5.88 -4.87
CA PHE A 122 -4.13 -5.46 -5.91
C PHE A 122 -3.72 -3.99 -5.75
N LEU A 123 -4.66 -3.07 -5.59
CA LEU A 123 -4.38 -1.65 -5.40
C LEU A 123 -3.62 -1.39 -4.10
N SER A 124 -3.99 -2.06 -3.00
CA SER A 124 -3.25 -1.97 -1.73
C SER A 124 -1.79 -2.39 -1.89
N THR A 125 -1.56 -3.46 -2.66
CA THR A 125 -0.20 -3.93 -3.00
C THR A 125 0.56 -2.90 -3.83
N LEU A 126 -0.04 -2.38 -4.91
CA LEU A 126 0.61 -1.38 -5.77
C LEU A 126 1.00 -0.13 -4.97
N CYS A 127 0.11 0.35 -4.09
CA CYS A 127 0.37 1.48 -3.20
C CYS A 127 1.48 1.17 -2.18
N HIS A 128 1.50 -0.05 -1.64
CA HIS A 128 2.55 -0.52 -0.72
C HIS A 128 3.92 -0.52 -1.40
N GLU A 129 4.05 -1.10 -2.59
CA GLU A 129 5.32 -1.11 -3.32
C GLU A 129 5.75 0.29 -3.77
N PHE A 130 4.80 1.15 -4.17
CA PHE A 130 5.10 2.55 -4.44
C PHE A 130 5.54 3.31 -3.17
N CYS A 131 5.00 2.97 -2.00
CA CYS A 131 5.45 3.57 -0.75
C CYS A 131 6.91 3.19 -0.45
N HIS A 132 7.35 1.96 -0.78
CA HIS A 132 8.76 1.59 -0.70
C HIS A 132 9.63 2.42 -1.65
N HIS A 133 9.13 2.67 -2.86
CA HIS A 133 9.80 3.56 -3.81
C HIS A 133 9.92 5.00 -3.26
N LEU A 134 8.84 5.55 -2.72
CA LEU A 134 8.78 6.89 -2.13
C LEU A 134 9.73 7.03 -0.93
N ASP A 135 9.75 6.03 -0.05
CA ASP A 135 10.67 5.94 1.08
C ASP A 135 12.13 6.05 0.63
N CYS A 136 12.49 5.38 -0.46
CA CYS A 136 13.83 5.42 -1.01
C CYS A 136 14.14 6.76 -1.68
N GLN A 137 13.26 7.26 -2.56
CA GLN A 137 13.53 8.43 -3.40
C GLN A 137 13.31 9.77 -2.70
N LYS A 138 12.29 9.88 -1.84
CA LYS A 138 11.92 11.14 -1.17
C LYS A 138 12.50 11.22 0.24
N PHE A 139 12.48 10.13 1.00
CA PHE A 139 12.86 10.15 2.42
C PHE A 139 14.25 9.57 2.72
N GLY A 140 14.92 8.97 1.73
CA GLY A 140 16.27 8.42 1.88
C GLY A 140 16.34 7.15 2.75
N PHE A 141 15.21 6.46 2.96
CA PHE A 141 15.16 5.20 3.69
C PHE A 141 15.60 4.05 2.78
N THR A 142 16.92 3.86 2.64
CA THR A 142 17.54 2.94 1.66
C THR A 142 17.17 1.46 1.76
N ARG A 143 16.53 1.04 2.85
CA ARG A 143 15.98 -0.32 3.03
C ARG A 143 14.48 -0.34 3.25
N SER A 144 13.83 0.83 3.32
CA SER A 144 12.41 1.06 3.58
C SER A 144 11.79 0.00 4.52
N PRO A 145 12.19 -0.06 5.80
CA PRO A 145 11.69 -1.07 6.73
C PRO A 145 10.18 -0.93 6.93
N HIS A 146 9.49 -2.06 7.13
CA HIS A 146 8.07 -2.11 7.48
C HIS A 146 7.86 -1.61 8.91
N THR A 147 7.90 -0.30 9.11
CA THR A 147 7.57 0.36 10.38
C THR A 147 6.06 0.62 10.49
N ARG A 148 5.57 1.03 11.65
CA ARG A 148 4.20 1.53 11.78
C ARG A 148 3.99 2.73 10.86
N GLY A 149 4.93 3.68 10.87
CA GLY A 149 4.88 4.85 9.98
C GLY A 149 4.81 4.47 8.50
N PHE A 150 5.57 3.47 8.04
CA PHE A 150 5.46 2.93 6.68
C PHE A 150 4.03 2.44 6.38
N TYR A 151 3.45 1.62 7.27
CA TYR A 151 2.10 1.09 7.07
C TYR A 151 1.03 2.19 7.09
N GLU A 152 1.18 3.23 7.91
CA GLU A 152 0.29 4.40 7.89
C GLU A 152 0.37 5.11 6.52
N ARG A 153 1.58 5.41 6.02
CA ARG A 153 1.78 6.05 4.71
C ARG A 153 1.16 5.24 3.57
N ALA A 154 1.42 3.93 3.54
CA ALA A 154 0.87 3.03 2.54
C ALA A 154 -0.66 2.95 2.60
N ALA A 155 -1.24 2.87 3.81
CA ALA A 155 -2.68 2.83 4.00
C ALA A 155 -3.36 4.13 3.56
N VAL A 156 -2.80 5.28 3.92
CA VAL A 156 -3.32 6.59 3.52
C VAL A 156 -3.31 6.74 1.99
N LEU A 157 -2.19 6.37 1.33
CA LEU A 157 -2.10 6.40 -0.13
C LEU A 157 -3.16 5.51 -0.79
N TYR A 158 -3.31 4.28 -0.29
CA TYR A 158 -4.30 3.34 -0.80
C TYR A 158 -5.73 3.86 -0.64
N HIS A 159 -6.10 4.37 0.53
CA HIS A 159 -7.46 4.87 0.77
C HIS A 159 -7.78 6.09 -0.09
N HIS A 160 -6.80 6.98 -0.26
CA HIS A 160 -6.89 8.12 -1.16
C HIS A 160 -7.08 7.68 -2.62
N ALA A 161 -6.21 6.79 -3.12
CA ALA A 161 -6.31 6.25 -4.47
C ALA A 161 -7.62 5.45 -4.68
N ARG A 162 -8.12 4.76 -3.67
CA ARG A 162 -9.39 4.03 -3.77
C ARG A 162 -10.62 4.95 -3.71
N GLY A 163 -10.46 6.21 -3.31
CA GLY A 163 -11.60 7.11 -3.06
C GLY A 163 -12.44 6.68 -1.85
N THR A 164 -11.80 6.10 -0.84
CA THR A 164 -12.47 5.63 0.39
C THR A 164 -12.00 6.44 1.60
N PRO A 165 -12.80 6.53 2.68
CA PRO A 165 -12.35 7.17 3.91
C PRO A 165 -11.03 6.56 4.41
N ILE A 166 -10.11 7.42 4.86
CA ILE A 166 -8.84 6.98 5.44
C ILE A 166 -9.12 6.23 6.74
N LYS A 167 -8.64 4.98 6.83
CA LYS A 167 -8.75 4.17 8.04
C LYS A 167 -7.65 4.52 9.05
N LYS A 168 -8.05 4.71 10.31
CA LYS A 168 -7.13 4.75 11.43
C LYS A 168 -6.65 3.34 11.76
N LEU A 169 -5.35 3.09 11.71
CA LEU A 169 -4.77 1.80 12.10
C LEU A 169 -4.61 1.72 13.62
N PHE A 170 -4.99 0.58 14.18
CA PHE A 170 -4.73 0.25 15.58
C PHE A 170 -3.66 -0.83 15.66
N TRP A 171 -2.84 -0.78 16.71
CA TRP A 171 -1.63 -1.58 16.83
C TRP A 171 -1.66 -2.43 18.10
N ILE A 172 -1.25 -3.69 17.98
CA ILE A 172 -1.00 -4.61 19.09
C ILE A 172 0.50 -4.83 19.18
N GLU A 173 1.06 -4.61 20.37
CA GLU A 173 2.47 -4.88 20.64
C GLU A 173 2.77 -6.38 20.56
N MET A 174 3.95 -6.72 20.04
CA MET A 174 4.44 -8.08 19.91
C MET A 174 5.86 -8.18 20.49
N PRO A 175 6.27 -9.38 20.95
CA PRO A 175 7.64 -9.60 21.43
C PRO A 175 8.72 -9.15 20.44
N GLY A 176 9.78 -8.55 20.99
CA GLY A 176 10.93 -8.04 20.23
C GLY A 176 10.71 -6.66 19.60
N GLY A 177 9.87 -5.82 20.22
CA GLY A 177 9.62 -4.45 19.78
C GLY A 177 8.89 -4.34 18.44
N ARG A 178 8.14 -5.39 18.07
CA ARG A 178 7.32 -5.43 16.86
C ARG A 178 5.89 -5.06 17.17
N TRP A 179 5.15 -4.74 16.12
CA TRP A 179 3.72 -4.45 16.20
C TRP A 179 2.99 -5.18 15.09
N ARG A 180 1.73 -5.54 15.33
CA ARG A 180 0.82 -5.98 14.27
C ARG A 180 -0.41 -5.10 14.24
N ILE A 181 -1.00 -4.95 13.06
CA ILE A 181 -2.27 -4.23 12.94
C ILE A 181 -3.37 -5.05 13.60
N ASP A 182 -4.14 -4.39 14.46
CA ASP A 182 -5.41 -4.88 14.99
C ASP A 182 -6.52 -4.62 13.97
N TRP A 183 -6.69 -5.55 13.04
CA TRP A 183 -7.72 -5.45 12.01
C TRP A 183 -9.13 -5.46 12.58
N ARG A 184 -9.36 -6.16 13.70
CA ARG A 184 -10.69 -6.21 14.32
C ARG A 184 -11.09 -4.83 14.80
N ARG A 185 -10.23 -4.16 15.56
CA ARG A 185 -10.49 -2.80 16.05
C ARG A 185 -10.51 -1.77 14.94
N THR A 186 -9.60 -1.89 13.97
CA THR A 186 -9.53 -1.00 12.79
C THR A 186 -10.84 -1.05 11.99
N ASN A 187 -11.38 -2.23 11.72
CA ASN A 187 -12.62 -2.37 10.95
C ASN A 187 -13.85 -1.95 11.76
N ALA A 188 -13.94 -2.28 13.05
CA ALA A 188 -15.05 -1.85 13.91
C ALA A 188 -15.18 -0.33 14.02
N MET A 189 -14.05 0.39 14.08
CA MET A 189 -14.04 1.86 14.09
C MET A 189 -14.56 2.42 12.75
N GLN A 190 -14.18 1.81 11.63
CA GLN A 190 -14.66 2.22 10.32
C GLN A 190 -16.17 2.05 10.20
N GLU A 191 -16.70 0.89 10.60
CA GLU A 191 -18.15 0.62 10.55
C GLU A 191 -18.94 1.65 11.36
N THR A 192 -18.43 2.01 12.54
CA THR A 192 -19.03 3.04 13.39
C THR A 192 -19.02 4.41 12.71
N ALA A 193 -17.90 4.80 12.09
CA ALA A 193 -17.80 6.06 11.34
C ALA A 193 -18.75 6.09 10.13
N ASP A 194 -18.84 4.99 9.38
CA ASP A 194 -19.74 4.84 8.23
C ASP A 194 -21.21 4.93 8.65
N GLN A 195 -21.58 4.33 9.79
CA GLN A 195 -22.92 4.46 10.36
C GLN A 195 -23.25 5.91 10.69
N ILE A 196 -22.36 6.61 11.41
CA ILE A 196 -22.56 8.03 11.76
C ILE A 196 -22.75 8.90 10.51
N LEU A 197 -21.95 8.68 9.47
CA LEU A 197 -22.05 9.42 8.20
C LEU A 197 -23.39 9.17 7.50
N ARG A 198 -23.85 7.91 7.47
CA ARG A 198 -25.17 7.54 6.88
C ARG A 198 -26.35 8.13 7.66
N PHE A 199 -26.26 8.19 8.98
CA PHE A 199 -27.31 8.82 9.79
C PHE A 199 -27.39 10.32 9.51
N ARG A 200 -26.23 11.00 9.43
CA ARG A 200 -26.18 12.43 9.12
C ARG A 200 -26.73 12.75 7.73
N SER A 201 -26.40 11.98 6.68
CA SER A 201 -26.90 12.26 5.33
C SER A 201 -28.43 12.09 5.21
N ARG A 202 -29.04 11.15 5.93
CA ARG A 202 -30.50 10.96 5.97
C ARG A 202 -31.24 12.11 6.65
N SER A 203 -30.65 12.74 7.65
CA SER A 203 -31.25 13.88 8.35
C SER A 203 -31.29 15.17 7.51
N TYR A 204 -30.49 15.27 6.45
CA TYR A 204 -30.45 16.45 5.56
C TYR A 204 -31.33 16.33 4.30
N SER A 205 -31.76 15.13 3.90
CA SER A 205 -32.67 14.92 2.77
C SER A 205 -34.16 14.96 3.13
N GLY A 206 -34.50 15.36 4.35
CA GLY A 206 -35.86 15.53 4.84
C GLY A 206 -36.19 17.00 5.15
N LYS A 207 -36.09 17.88 4.15
CA LYS A 207 -36.73 19.20 4.11
C LYS A 207 -37.05 19.57 2.67
#